data_AF-A0A4R4EH82-F1
#
_entry.id   AF-A0A4R4EH82-F1
#
_cell.length_a   1.000
_cell.length_b   1.000
_cell.length_c   1.000
_cell.angle_alpha   90.00
_cell.angle_beta   90.00
_cell.angle_gamma   90.00
#
_symmetry.space_group_name_H-M   'P 1'
#
loop_
_entity.id
_entity.type
_entity.pdbx_description
1 polymer ?
#
loop_
_entity_poly.entity_id
_entity_poly.type
_entity_poly.pdbx_seq_one_letter_code
_entity_poly.pdbx_strand_id
1 'polypeptide(L)'
;MMQLLSDESYMRFALELASSAQGQTSINPVVGCVLVKDGRMIGMGAHLRRGEAHAEVNALLMAGDEAEGSTAYVTLEPCSHYGKTPPCSKRLIEKGVKRVVIAAQDPNPLVAGTGIRLLREAGIQVDVGVLQEEATVMNEVFNKFIVTGMPWVTLKLASTLDGHIASRTGDSKWITSEASREYVHMLRHQHQGIMAGADTVLADDPQLSTRLSVPALQPVRIIVDGALRVPPSARAL
;
A
#
# COMPACT_ATOMS: atom_id res chain seq x y z
N MET A 1 -0.24 -36.45 -11.73
CA MET A 1 -0.63 -35.56 -10.63
C MET A 1 0.07 -34.25 -10.83
N MET A 2 -0.65 -33.12 -10.79
CA MET A 2 -0.01 -31.81 -10.80
C MET A 2 0.83 -31.65 -9.53
N GLN A 3 2.05 -31.16 -9.65
CA GLN A 3 2.92 -30.91 -8.52
C GLN A 3 2.42 -29.65 -7.81
N LEU A 4 2.06 -29.79 -6.52
CA LEU A 4 1.75 -28.64 -5.67
C LEU A 4 3.04 -27.83 -5.47
N LEU A 5 3.00 -26.54 -5.79
CA LEU A 5 4.03 -25.60 -5.36
C LEU A 5 4.00 -25.44 -3.83
N SER A 6 5.10 -24.94 -3.26
CA SER A 6 5.16 -24.61 -1.83
C SER A 6 4.25 -23.44 -1.47
N ASP A 7 3.86 -23.34 -0.20
CA ASP A 7 3.11 -22.19 0.31
C ASP A 7 3.85 -20.86 0.07
N GLU A 8 5.17 -20.86 0.20
CA GLU A 8 6.02 -19.69 -0.12
C GLU A 8 5.90 -19.26 -1.58
N SER A 9 5.75 -20.21 -2.52
CA SER A 9 5.63 -19.88 -3.95
C SER A 9 4.32 -19.16 -4.24
N TYR A 10 3.20 -19.67 -3.71
CA TYR A 10 1.90 -19.00 -3.88
C TYR A 10 1.82 -17.68 -3.12
N MET A 11 2.42 -17.61 -1.94
CA MET A 11 2.49 -16.35 -1.20
C MET A 11 3.33 -15.30 -1.93
N ARG A 12 4.42 -15.71 -2.59
CA ARG A 12 5.22 -14.80 -3.42
C ARG A 12 4.41 -14.23 -4.58
N PHE A 13 3.59 -15.04 -5.25
CA PHE A 13 2.65 -14.53 -6.26
C PHE A 13 1.66 -13.52 -5.66
N ALA A 14 1.13 -13.78 -4.46
CA ALA A 14 0.25 -12.84 -3.78
C ALA A 14 0.96 -11.51 -3.43
N LEU A 15 2.22 -11.57 -2.99
CA LEU A 15 3.05 -10.38 -2.72
C LEU A 15 3.34 -9.58 -4.00
N GLU A 16 3.66 -10.25 -5.10
CA GLU A 16 3.87 -9.60 -6.40
C GLU A 16 2.61 -8.86 -6.87
N LEU A 17 1.44 -9.50 -6.77
CA LEU A 17 0.15 -8.86 -7.06
C LEU A 17 -0.08 -7.63 -6.18
N ALA A 18 0.16 -7.74 -4.87
CA ALA A 18 0.02 -6.62 -3.95
C ALA A 18 0.97 -5.46 -4.30
N SER A 19 2.24 -5.76 -4.61
CA SER A 19 3.26 -4.77 -4.93
C SER A 19 2.90 -3.93 -6.16
N SER A 20 2.22 -4.53 -7.15
CA SER A 20 1.79 -3.84 -8.37
C SER A 20 0.75 -2.74 -8.12
N ALA A 21 0.08 -2.79 -6.96
CA ALA A 21 -0.93 -1.80 -6.54
C ALA A 21 -0.35 -0.67 -5.66
N GLN A 22 0.96 -0.68 -5.36
CA GLN A 22 1.57 0.39 -4.56
C GLN A 22 1.34 1.77 -5.19
N GLY A 23 1.01 2.75 -4.33
CA GLY A 23 0.66 4.11 -4.74
C GLY A 23 -0.80 4.32 -5.15
N GLN A 24 -1.59 3.25 -5.33
CA GLN A 24 -2.99 3.34 -5.77
C GLN A 24 -4.00 3.24 -4.60
N THR A 25 -3.59 2.65 -3.48
CA THR A 25 -4.45 2.37 -2.32
C THR A 25 -4.53 3.50 -1.29
N SER A 26 -3.81 4.61 -1.50
CA SER A 26 -3.74 5.74 -0.55
C SER A 26 -3.34 5.28 0.86
N ILE A 27 -4.17 5.49 1.88
CA ILE A 27 -3.92 5.05 3.28
C ILE A 27 -4.11 3.56 3.52
N ASN A 28 -4.73 2.85 2.59
CA ASN A 28 -5.01 1.44 2.77
C ASN A 28 -3.73 0.63 2.48
N PRO A 29 -3.50 -0.48 3.22
CA PRO A 29 -2.40 -1.37 2.92
C PRO A 29 -2.58 -1.96 1.51
N VAL A 30 -1.46 -2.28 0.87
CA VAL A 30 -1.52 -3.12 -0.33
C VAL A 30 -1.66 -4.57 0.11
N VAL A 31 -2.67 -5.23 -0.46
CA VAL A 31 -2.98 -6.63 -0.15
C VAL A 31 -3.14 -7.38 -1.45
N GLY A 32 -2.59 -8.60 -1.48
CA GLY A 32 -2.75 -9.54 -2.57
C GLY A 32 -3.33 -10.84 -2.04
N CYS A 33 -4.10 -11.52 -2.90
CA CYS A 33 -4.72 -12.79 -2.59
C CYS A 33 -4.72 -13.72 -3.81
N VAL A 34 -4.39 -14.98 -3.59
CA VAL A 34 -4.46 -16.04 -4.60
C VAL A 34 -5.25 -17.21 -4.03
N LEU A 35 -6.20 -17.76 -4.79
CA LEU A 35 -6.90 -19.00 -4.48
C LEU A 35 -6.34 -20.15 -5.30
N VAL A 36 -6.05 -21.26 -4.63
CA VAL A 36 -5.44 -22.45 -5.21
C VAL A 36 -6.29 -23.68 -4.94
N LYS A 37 -6.57 -24.47 -5.98
CA LYS A 37 -7.27 -25.75 -5.88
C LYS A 37 -6.59 -26.79 -6.76
N ASP A 38 -6.26 -27.94 -6.19
CA ASP A 38 -5.55 -29.04 -6.88
C ASP A 38 -4.26 -28.58 -7.59
N GLY A 39 -3.54 -27.63 -6.97
CA GLY A 39 -2.31 -27.03 -7.50
C GLY A 39 -2.50 -25.99 -8.61
N ARG A 40 -3.74 -25.66 -8.99
CA ARG A 40 -4.05 -24.61 -9.96
C ARG A 40 -4.42 -23.32 -9.25
N MET A 41 -3.86 -22.19 -9.68
CA MET A 41 -4.35 -20.86 -9.28
C MET A 41 -5.68 -20.61 -10.00
N ILE A 42 -6.78 -20.65 -9.25
CA ILE A 42 -8.15 -20.49 -9.77
C ILE A 42 -8.68 -19.06 -9.61
N GLY A 43 -8.03 -18.24 -8.78
CA GLY A 43 -8.40 -16.86 -8.57
C GLY A 43 -7.22 -16.03 -8.10
N MET A 44 -7.17 -14.78 -8.54
CA MET A 44 -6.14 -13.82 -8.19
C MET A 44 -6.79 -12.46 -7.94
N GLY A 45 -6.29 -11.72 -6.95
CA GLY A 45 -6.81 -10.41 -6.63
C GLY A 45 -5.82 -9.56 -5.87
N ALA A 46 -5.90 -8.25 -6.09
CA ALA A 46 -5.21 -7.23 -5.31
C ALA A 46 -6.21 -6.15 -4.89
N HIS A 47 -5.94 -5.44 -3.80
CA HIS A 47 -6.67 -4.22 -3.49
C HIS A 47 -6.12 -3.08 -4.35
N LEU A 48 -6.87 -2.68 -5.38
CA LEU A 48 -6.38 -1.73 -6.38
C LEU A 48 -6.62 -0.27 -5.97
N ARG A 49 -7.71 0.01 -5.25
CA ARG A 49 -8.10 1.38 -4.92
C ARG A 49 -8.90 1.45 -3.63
N ARG A 50 -8.65 2.50 -2.84
CA ARG A 50 -9.41 2.78 -1.62
C ARG A 50 -10.91 2.81 -1.89
N GLY A 51 -11.67 2.04 -1.10
CA GLY A 51 -13.12 1.99 -1.15
C GLY A 51 -13.69 1.03 -2.20
N GLU A 52 -12.83 0.42 -3.02
CA GLU A 52 -13.20 -0.67 -3.91
C GLU A 52 -12.95 -2.03 -3.22
N ALA A 53 -13.20 -3.12 -3.95
CA ALA A 53 -13.06 -4.48 -3.45
C ALA A 53 -11.64 -4.77 -2.90
N HIS A 54 -11.59 -5.54 -1.81
CA HIS A 54 -10.34 -6.05 -1.25
C HIS A 54 -9.79 -7.19 -2.11
N ALA A 55 -8.53 -7.56 -1.88
CA ALA A 55 -7.84 -8.59 -2.64
C ALA A 55 -8.59 -9.93 -2.63
N GLU A 56 -9.08 -10.35 -1.47
CA GLU A 56 -9.81 -11.60 -1.28
C GLU A 56 -11.14 -11.59 -2.03
N VAL A 57 -11.81 -10.43 -2.09
CA VAL A 57 -13.05 -10.27 -2.85
C VAL A 57 -12.79 -10.46 -4.34
N ASN A 58 -11.75 -9.81 -4.88
CA ASN A 58 -11.38 -9.93 -6.29
C ASN A 58 -10.97 -11.36 -6.64
N ALA A 59 -10.17 -12.01 -5.78
CA ALA A 59 -9.73 -13.38 -5.98
C ALA A 59 -10.91 -14.37 -5.95
N LEU A 60 -11.86 -14.20 -5.00
CA LEU A 60 -13.07 -15.02 -4.91
C LEU A 60 -14.02 -14.81 -6.10
N LEU A 61 -14.13 -13.58 -6.60
CA LEU A 61 -14.93 -13.29 -7.80
C LEU A 61 -14.36 -14.01 -9.03
N MET A 62 -13.03 -14.01 -9.18
CA MET A 62 -12.37 -14.73 -10.27
C MET A 62 -12.52 -16.26 -10.14
N ALA A 63 -12.40 -16.80 -8.92
CA ALA A 63 -12.54 -18.23 -8.67
C ALA A 63 -13.99 -18.75 -8.80
N GLY A 64 -14.99 -17.89 -8.64
CA GLY A 64 -16.40 -18.27 -8.74
C GLY A 64 -16.77 -19.39 -7.75
N ASP A 65 -17.35 -20.47 -8.28
CA ASP A 65 -17.74 -21.64 -7.50
C ASP A 65 -16.57 -22.62 -7.26
N GLU A 66 -15.46 -22.50 -8.01
CA GLU A 66 -14.26 -23.32 -7.76
C GLU A 66 -13.58 -22.97 -6.42
N ALA A 67 -13.94 -21.84 -5.80
CA ALA A 67 -13.42 -21.42 -4.50
C ALA A 67 -13.71 -22.44 -3.37
N GLU A 68 -14.79 -23.21 -3.47
CA GLU A 68 -15.14 -24.21 -2.47
C GLU A 68 -14.04 -25.29 -2.35
N GLY A 69 -13.59 -25.55 -1.13
CA GLY A 69 -12.54 -26.52 -0.85
C GLY A 69 -11.11 -26.06 -1.19
N SER A 70 -10.93 -24.82 -1.65
CA SER A 70 -9.62 -24.27 -2.05
C SER A 70 -8.78 -23.80 -0.85
N THR A 71 -7.52 -23.44 -1.12
CA THR A 71 -6.62 -22.71 -0.21
C THR A 71 -6.50 -21.26 -0.65
N ALA A 72 -6.73 -20.30 0.23
CA ALA A 72 -6.45 -18.89 -0.02
C ALA A 72 -5.10 -18.49 0.58
N TYR A 73 -4.24 -17.86 -0.21
CA TYR A 73 -3.00 -17.22 0.22
C TYR A 73 -3.23 -15.72 0.24
N VAL A 74 -3.01 -15.06 1.38
CA VAL A 74 -3.28 -13.62 1.55
C VAL A 74 -2.15 -12.93 2.28
N THR A 75 -1.74 -11.76 1.80
CA THR A 75 -0.53 -11.08 2.30
C THR A 75 -0.74 -10.36 3.64
N LEU A 76 -1.98 -10.15 4.05
CA LEU A 76 -2.34 -9.52 5.32
C LEU A 76 -3.57 -10.23 5.90
N GLU A 77 -3.73 -10.25 7.23
CA GLU A 77 -4.89 -10.82 7.89
C GLU A 77 -6.21 -10.31 7.27
N PRO A 78 -7.12 -11.21 6.83
CA PRO A 78 -8.41 -10.81 6.28
C PRO A 78 -9.23 -10.01 7.28
N CYS A 79 -9.86 -8.93 6.83
CA CYS A 79 -10.61 -8.06 7.72
C CYS A 79 -11.83 -8.77 8.34
N SER A 80 -12.11 -8.43 9.60
CA SER A 80 -13.15 -9.05 10.44
C SER A 80 -14.30 -8.11 10.81
N HIS A 81 -14.13 -6.81 10.60
CA HIS A 81 -15.11 -5.78 10.96
C HIS A 81 -15.98 -5.37 9.77
N TYR A 82 -17.18 -4.88 10.05
CA TYR A 82 -18.07 -4.31 9.04
C TYR A 82 -17.65 -2.87 8.75
N GLY A 83 -17.06 -2.66 7.57
CA GLY A 83 -16.82 -1.34 7.00
C GLY A 83 -17.91 -0.99 5.98
N LYS A 84 -17.50 -0.40 4.84
CA LYS A 84 -18.38 -0.20 3.67
C LYS A 84 -18.77 -1.51 3.00
N THR A 85 -17.92 -2.53 3.10
CA THR A 85 -18.13 -3.88 2.56
C THR A 85 -18.16 -4.90 3.71
N PRO A 86 -18.89 -6.02 3.55
CA PRO A 86 -18.80 -7.15 4.46
C PRO A 86 -17.35 -7.65 4.63
N PRO A 87 -16.96 -8.14 5.82
CA PRO A 87 -15.60 -8.57 6.12
C PRO A 87 -15.13 -9.73 5.25
N CYS A 88 -13.87 -9.70 4.83
CA CYS A 88 -13.26 -10.71 3.97
C CYS A 88 -13.24 -12.10 4.63
N SER A 89 -12.99 -12.17 5.95
CA SER A 89 -13.02 -13.44 6.68
C SER A 89 -14.37 -14.15 6.54
N LYS A 90 -15.49 -13.41 6.59
CA LYS A 90 -16.84 -14.00 6.42
C LYS A 90 -17.05 -14.48 4.99
N ARG A 91 -16.59 -13.74 3.99
CA ARG A 91 -16.71 -14.14 2.58
C ARG A 91 -15.94 -15.43 2.27
N LEU A 92 -14.74 -15.58 2.84
CA LEU A 92 -13.96 -16.82 2.71
C LEU A 92 -14.70 -18.02 3.32
N ILE A 93 -15.38 -17.83 4.45
CA ILE A 93 -16.23 -18.85 5.09
C ILE A 93 -17.43 -19.18 4.20
N GLU A 94 -18.17 -18.17 3.76
CA GLU A 94 -19.36 -18.32 2.91
C GLU A 94 -19.03 -19.05 1.59
N LYS A 95 -17.82 -18.85 1.07
CA LYS A 95 -17.33 -19.51 -0.14
C LYS A 95 -16.72 -20.89 0.09
N GLY A 96 -16.73 -21.39 1.33
CA GLY A 96 -16.28 -22.74 1.66
C GLY A 96 -14.79 -22.96 1.45
N VAL A 97 -13.96 -21.93 1.60
CA VAL A 97 -12.49 -22.08 1.56
C VAL A 97 -12.05 -23.00 2.69
N LYS A 98 -11.19 -23.99 2.39
CA LYS A 98 -10.79 -25.03 3.36
C LYS A 98 -9.60 -24.61 4.21
N ARG A 99 -8.69 -23.83 3.63
CA ARG A 99 -7.45 -23.39 4.27
C ARG A 99 -7.13 -21.96 3.89
N VAL A 100 -6.63 -21.17 4.85
CA VAL A 100 -6.15 -19.81 4.62
C VAL A 100 -4.73 -19.70 5.14
N VAL A 101 -3.80 -19.30 4.27
CA VAL A 101 -2.40 -19.04 4.59
C VAL A 101 -2.18 -17.53 4.57
N ILE A 102 -1.75 -16.97 5.70
CA ILE A 102 -1.63 -15.53 5.91
C ILE A 102 -0.15 -15.17 6.09
N ALA A 103 0.34 -14.18 5.36
CA ALA A 103 1.73 -13.75 5.53
C ALA A 103 1.94 -12.98 6.84
N ALA A 104 1.22 -11.87 7.01
CA ALA A 104 1.33 -11.01 8.18
C ALA A 104 -0.02 -10.83 8.89
N GLN A 105 0.02 -10.81 10.22
CA GLN A 105 -1.12 -10.40 11.03
C GLN A 105 -1.35 -8.88 10.88
N ASP A 106 -2.60 -8.42 10.97
CA ASP A 106 -2.88 -6.98 10.93
C ASP A 106 -2.33 -6.32 12.22
N PRO A 107 -1.49 -5.28 12.13
CA PRO A 107 -0.96 -4.58 13.30
C PRO A 107 -2.02 -3.73 14.02
N ASN A 108 -3.18 -3.48 13.40
CA ASN A 108 -4.24 -2.69 13.98
C ASN A 108 -4.83 -3.41 15.20
N PRO A 109 -4.78 -2.83 16.41
CA PRO A 109 -5.33 -3.46 17.62
C PRO A 109 -6.82 -3.82 17.52
N LEU A 110 -7.58 -3.15 16.64
CA LEU A 110 -8.99 -3.43 16.39
C LEU A 110 -9.22 -4.68 15.53
N VAL A 111 -8.22 -5.11 14.77
CA VAL A 111 -8.31 -6.24 13.82
C VAL A 111 -7.44 -7.41 14.26
N ALA A 112 -6.27 -7.14 14.85
CA ALA A 112 -5.24 -8.10 15.18
C ALA A 112 -5.80 -9.41 15.77
N GLY A 113 -5.74 -10.47 14.99
CA GLY A 113 -6.11 -11.84 15.37
C GLY A 113 -7.61 -12.14 15.33
N THR A 114 -8.47 -11.15 15.13
CA THR A 114 -9.93 -11.34 15.10
C THR A 114 -10.39 -12.03 13.82
N GLY A 115 -9.77 -11.74 12.67
CA GLY A 115 -10.05 -12.39 11.39
C GLY A 115 -9.55 -13.82 11.39
N ILE A 116 -8.34 -14.04 11.91
CA ILE A 116 -7.75 -15.36 12.12
C ILE A 116 -8.65 -16.23 13.02
N ARG A 117 -9.11 -15.68 14.16
CA ARG A 117 -10.00 -16.37 15.08
C ARG A 117 -11.31 -16.77 14.41
N LEU A 118 -11.95 -15.84 13.69
CA LEU A 118 -13.22 -16.08 13.02
C LEU A 118 -13.14 -17.20 11.97
N LEU A 119 -12.04 -17.27 11.21
CA LEU A 119 -11.77 -18.36 10.27
C LEU A 119 -11.62 -19.71 11.01
N ARG A 120 -10.83 -19.74 12.09
CA ARG A 120 -10.62 -20.97 12.89
C ARG A 120 -11.90 -21.47 13.55
N GLU A 121 -12.71 -20.57 14.10
CA GLU A 121 -14.02 -20.90 14.70
C GLU A 121 -15.00 -21.50 13.69
N ALA A 122 -14.88 -21.13 12.41
CA ALA A 122 -15.65 -21.71 11.31
C ALA A 122 -15.09 -23.04 10.78
N GLY A 123 -14.04 -23.59 11.39
CA GLY A 123 -13.43 -24.86 11.01
C GLY A 123 -12.42 -24.77 9.85
N ILE A 124 -12.02 -23.57 9.45
CA ILE A 124 -11.01 -23.36 8.40
C ILE A 124 -9.61 -23.55 8.99
N GLN A 125 -8.74 -24.29 8.30
CA GLN A 125 -7.32 -24.38 8.68
C GLN A 125 -6.63 -23.03 8.42
N VAL A 126 -5.94 -22.47 9.43
CA VAL A 126 -5.26 -21.17 9.29
C VAL A 126 -3.80 -21.26 9.71
N ASP A 127 -2.91 -21.06 8.72
CA ASP A 127 -1.46 -20.95 8.89
C ASP A 127 -1.04 -19.47 8.75
N VAL A 128 -0.15 -19.01 9.62
CA VAL A 128 0.28 -17.60 9.67
C VAL A 128 1.81 -17.54 9.68
N GLY A 129 2.38 -16.58 8.99
CA GLY A 129 3.82 -16.26 9.06
C GLY A 129 4.61 -16.62 7.79
N VAL A 130 3.96 -17.11 6.73
CA VAL A 130 4.63 -17.46 5.47
C VAL A 130 5.05 -16.17 4.75
N LEU A 131 6.35 -15.94 4.57
CA LEU A 131 6.91 -14.70 4.02
C LEU A 131 6.46 -13.44 4.79
N GLN A 132 6.35 -13.56 6.12
CA GLN A 132 5.90 -12.47 6.99
C GLN A 132 6.79 -11.23 6.90
N GLU A 133 8.11 -11.42 6.84
CA GLU A 133 9.06 -10.31 6.80
C GLU A 133 8.87 -9.50 5.52
N GLU A 134 8.77 -10.16 4.36
CA GLU A 134 8.51 -9.46 3.10
C GLU A 134 7.16 -8.74 3.09
N ALA A 135 6.11 -9.38 3.61
CA ALA A 135 4.78 -8.76 3.73
C ALA A 135 4.78 -7.54 4.66
N THR A 136 5.55 -7.60 5.75
CA THR A 136 5.67 -6.52 6.74
C THR A 136 6.42 -5.32 6.15
N VAL A 137 7.53 -5.57 5.43
CA VAL A 137 8.31 -4.54 4.74
C VAL A 137 7.46 -3.86 3.65
N MET A 138 6.72 -4.64 2.86
CA MET A 138 5.85 -4.10 1.80
C MET A 138 4.82 -3.08 2.32
N ASN A 139 4.33 -3.28 3.55
CA ASN A 139 3.34 -2.41 4.20
C ASN A 139 3.95 -1.54 5.33
N GLU A 140 5.26 -1.31 5.35
CA GLU A 140 5.94 -0.59 6.45
C GLU A 140 5.33 0.79 6.76
N VAL A 141 4.94 1.52 5.72
CA VAL A 141 4.35 2.86 5.81
C VAL A 141 3.03 2.82 6.56
N PHE A 142 2.18 1.86 6.19
CA PHE A 142 0.89 1.61 6.85
C PHE A 142 1.11 1.13 8.28
N ASN A 143 1.97 0.12 8.47
CA ASN A 143 2.25 -0.48 9.77
C ASN A 143 2.76 0.54 10.77
N LYS A 144 3.71 1.41 10.38
CA LYS A 144 4.21 2.48 11.24
C LYS A 144 3.08 3.38 11.72
N PHE A 145 2.24 3.86 10.80
CA PHE A 145 1.14 4.75 11.15
C PHE A 145 0.16 4.10 12.11
N ILE A 146 -0.24 2.86 11.84
CA ILE A 146 -1.21 2.14 12.68
C ILE A 146 -0.67 1.89 14.08
N VAL A 147 0.60 1.48 14.21
CA VAL A 147 1.19 1.15 15.51
C VAL A 147 1.52 2.39 16.34
N THR A 148 2.03 3.44 15.70
CA THR A 148 2.59 4.61 16.42
C THR A 148 1.69 5.84 16.42
N GLY A 149 0.68 5.89 15.56
CA GLY A 149 -0.08 7.10 15.27
C GLY A 149 0.71 8.17 14.52
N MET A 150 1.97 7.91 14.18
CA MET A 150 2.88 8.86 13.53
C MET A 150 3.02 8.55 12.03
N PRO A 151 3.00 9.57 11.16
CA PRO A 151 3.15 9.36 9.73
C PRO A 151 4.55 8.81 9.37
N TRP A 152 4.62 8.09 8.26
CA TRP A 152 5.89 7.86 7.59
C TRP A 152 6.39 9.16 6.98
N VAL A 153 7.68 9.47 7.18
CA VAL A 153 8.28 10.73 6.71
C VAL A 153 9.50 10.38 5.87
N THR A 154 9.44 10.75 4.60
CA THR A 154 10.57 10.69 3.68
C THR A 154 11.14 12.09 3.49
N LEU A 155 12.42 12.28 3.86
CA LEU A 155 13.15 13.51 3.55
C LEU A 155 13.76 13.39 2.15
N LYS A 156 13.44 14.34 1.27
CA LYS A 156 14.03 14.42 -0.07
C LYS A 156 14.94 15.64 -0.19
N LEU A 157 16.17 15.41 -0.64
CA LEU A 157 17.16 16.46 -0.95
C LEU A 157 17.63 16.34 -2.41
N ALA A 158 17.96 17.45 -3.04
CA ALA A 158 18.78 17.48 -4.26
C ALA A 158 19.99 18.37 -3.97
N SER A 159 21.18 17.87 -4.25
CA SER A 159 22.41 18.63 -4.04
C SER A 159 23.42 18.35 -5.15
N THR A 160 24.39 19.23 -5.27
CA THR A 160 25.65 18.95 -5.94
C THR A 160 26.42 17.84 -5.22
N LEU A 161 27.49 17.34 -5.84
CA LEU A 161 28.33 16.29 -5.26
C LEU A 161 29.02 16.75 -3.95
N ASP A 162 29.35 18.04 -3.86
CA ASP A 162 29.92 18.69 -2.68
C ASP A 162 28.87 19.19 -1.67
N GLY A 163 27.60 18.82 -1.85
CA GLY A 163 26.56 18.97 -0.82
C GLY A 163 25.81 20.31 -0.82
N HIS A 164 25.86 21.08 -1.91
CA HIS A 164 25.16 22.36 -2.02
C HIS A 164 23.81 22.23 -2.74
N ILE A 165 22.80 22.95 -2.26
CA ILE A 165 21.43 22.97 -2.84
C ILE A 165 21.17 24.18 -3.75
N ALA A 166 22.07 25.16 -3.73
CA ALA A 166 22.05 26.37 -4.55
C ALA A 166 23.45 26.99 -4.55
N SER A 167 23.73 27.84 -5.54
CA SER A 167 24.92 28.71 -5.53
C SER A 167 24.79 29.83 -4.49
N ARG A 168 25.87 30.58 -4.26
CA ARG A 168 25.86 31.75 -3.36
C ARG A 168 24.89 32.86 -3.78
N THR A 169 24.51 32.90 -5.06
CA THR A 169 23.54 33.87 -5.59
C THR A 169 22.11 33.36 -5.56
N GLY A 170 21.88 32.13 -5.06
CA GLY A 170 20.57 31.49 -5.00
C GLY A 170 20.19 30.73 -6.27
N ASP A 171 21.08 30.61 -7.26
CA ASP A 171 20.80 29.80 -8.45
C ASP A 171 20.82 28.31 -8.08
N SER A 172 19.67 27.65 -8.26
CA SER A 172 19.40 26.28 -7.84
C SER A 172 18.77 25.44 -8.96
N LYS A 173 18.55 26.02 -10.13
CA LYS A 173 17.78 25.38 -11.18
C LYS A 173 18.59 24.26 -11.83
N TRP A 174 18.02 23.06 -11.79
CA TRP A 174 18.50 21.88 -12.51
C TRP A 174 19.86 21.34 -12.06
N ILE A 175 20.13 21.38 -10.75
CA ILE A 175 21.24 20.62 -10.12
C ILE A 175 21.12 19.12 -10.43
N THR A 176 19.91 18.55 -10.33
CA THR A 176 19.65 17.14 -10.67
C THR A 176 18.98 16.99 -12.02
N SER A 177 19.17 15.81 -12.64
CA SER A 177 18.65 15.45 -13.96
C SER A 177 17.12 15.35 -14.02
N GLU A 178 16.59 15.26 -15.23
CA GLU A 178 15.15 15.04 -15.46
C GLU A 178 14.62 13.76 -14.84
N ALA A 179 15.34 12.65 -14.97
CA ALA A 179 14.99 11.37 -14.35
C ALA A 179 14.85 11.49 -12.81
N SER A 180 15.74 12.27 -12.16
CA SER A 180 15.63 12.53 -10.71
C SER A 180 14.34 13.29 -10.37
N ARG A 181 13.89 14.20 -11.23
CA ARG A 181 12.68 14.99 -11.01
C ARG A 181 11.42 14.20 -11.28
N GLU A 182 11.45 13.29 -12.26
CA GLU A 182 10.37 12.32 -12.49
C GLU A 182 10.21 11.38 -11.28
N TYR A 183 11.31 10.88 -10.72
CA TYR A 183 11.27 10.06 -9.50
C TYR A 183 10.63 10.81 -8.32
N VAL A 184 10.88 12.11 -8.17
CA VAL A 184 10.21 12.93 -7.15
C VAL A 184 8.69 13.00 -7.37
N HIS A 185 8.21 12.95 -8.61
CA HIS A 185 6.78 12.85 -8.89
C HIS A 185 6.20 11.50 -8.48
N MET A 186 6.94 10.39 -8.62
CA MET A 186 6.53 9.10 -8.06
C MET A 186 6.49 9.14 -6.52
N LEU A 187 7.47 9.76 -5.86
CA LEU A 187 7.42 9.93 -4.40
C LEU A 187 6.18 10.72 -3.98
N ARG A 188 5.85 11.83 -4.66
CA ARG A 188 4.62 12.61 -4.38
C ARG A 188 3.36 11.79 -4.58
N HIS A 189 3.32 10.94 -5.60
CA HIS A 189 2.19 10.04 -5.83
C HIS A 189 1.97 9.06 -4.67
N GLN A 190 3.05 8.59 -4.05
CA GLN A 190 3.03 7.60 -2.98
C GLN A 190 2.85 8.21 -1.58
N HIS A 191 2.92 9.54 -1.43
CA HIS A 191 2.74 10.21 -0.15
C HIS A 191 1.39 10.93 -0.09
N GLN A 192 0.76 10.92 1.08
CA GLN A 192 -0.48 11.66 1.30
C GLN A 192 -0.28 13.16 1.43
N GLY A 193 0.93 13.59 1.81
CA GLY A 193 1.27 14.97 2.05
C GLY A 193 2.66 15.29 1.54
N ILE A 194 2.83 16.52 1.07
CA ILE A 194 4.12 17.12 0.73
C ILE A 194 4.29 18.37 1.57
N MET A 195 5.42 18.46 2.27
CA MET A 195 5.71 19.56 3.17
C MET A 195 6.84 20.42 2.61
N ALA A 196 6.67 21.74 2.69
CA ALA A 196 7.71 22.72 2.39
C ALA A 196 7.63 23.91 3.35
N GLY A 197 8.78 24.56 3.59
CA GLY A 197 8.82 25.82 4.33
C GLY A 197 8.41 27.00 3.43
N ALA A 198 7.95 28.08 4.05
CA ALA A 198 7.59 29.33 3.37
C ALA A 198 8.72 29.85 2.45
N ASP A 199 9.98 29.72 2.84
CA ASP A 199 11.11 30.21 2.04
C ASP A 199 11.24 29.48 0.70
N THR A 200 10.95 28.17 0.65
CA THR A 200 10.87 27.42 -0.61
C THR A 200 9.74 27.95 -1.49
N VAL A 201 8.59 28.25 -0.91
CA VAL A 201 7.44 28.77 -1.67
C VAL A 201 7.75 30.15 -2.24
N LEU A 202 8.38 31.02 -1.44
CA LEU A 202 8.74 32.38 -1.85
C LEU A 202 9.85 32.42 -2.90
N ALA A 203 10.84 31.52 -2.81
CA ALA A 203 11.95 31.48 -3.74
C ALA A 203 11.57 30.83 -5.09
N ASP A 204 10.79 29.73 -5.04
CA ASP A 204 10.61 28.87 -6.21
C ASP A 204 9.19 28.89 -6.81
N ASP A 205 8.20 29.45 -6.09
CA ASP A 205 6.76 29.38 -6.41
C ASP A 205 6.32 27.99 -6.97
N PRO A 206 6.59 26.90 -6.22
CA PRO A 206 6.38 25.55 -6.69
C PRO A 206 4.89 25.21 -6.65
N GLN A 207 4.43 24.38 -7.58
CA GLN A 207 3.07 23.80 -7.47
C GLN A 207 2.97 22.71 -6.40
N LEU A 208 4.08 22.01 -6.13
CA LEU A 208 4.15 20.80 -5.28
C LEU A 208 3.19 19.65 -5.69
N SER A 209 2.58 19.74 -6.87
CA SER A 209 1.72 18.71 -7.45
C SER A 209 2.49 17.48 -7.97
N THR A 210 1.77 16.37 -8.12
CA THR A 210 2.19 15.19 -8.85
C THR A 210 1.90 15.37 -10.33
N ARG A 211 2.92 15.13 -11.19
CA ARG A 211 2.81 15.26 -12.64
C ARG A 211 3.49 14.04 -13.26
N LEU A 212 2.69 12.99 -13.45
CA LEU A 212 3.10 11.75 -14.10
C LEU A 212 2.35 11.61 -15.43
N SER A 213 2.84 10.75 -16.31
CA SER A 213 2.17 10.40 -17.57
C SER A 213 0.88 9.59 -17.36
N VAL A 214 0.70 9.03 -16.16
CA VAL A 214 -0.47 8.26 -15.74
C VAL A 214 -1.31 9.03 -14.72
N PRO A 215 -2.60 8.69 -14.55
CA PRO A 215 -3.41 9.24 -13.47
C PRO A 215 -2.71 9.06 -12.12
N ALA A 216 -2.52 10.14 -11.38
CA ALA A 216 -1.74 10.14 -10.16
C ALA A 216 -2.47 10.85 -9.02
N LEU A 217 -2.21 10.37 -7.81
CA LEU A 217 -2.71 11.00 -6.59
C LEU A 217 -1.98 12.32 -6.32
N GLN A 218 -2.74 13.32 -5.89
CA GLN A 218 -2.21 14.61 -5.47
C GLN A 218 -2.04 14.61 -3.95
N PRO A 219 -0.84 14.86 -3.43
CA PRO A 219 -0.64 15.01 -1.99
C PRO A 219 -1.27 16.30 -1.48
N VAL A 220 -1.69 16.30 -0.22
CA VAL A 220 -2.02 17.51 0.52
C VAL A 220 -0.74 18.36 0.63
N ARG A 221 -0.82 19.63 0.23
CA ARG A 221 0.29 20.57 0.29
C ARG A 221 0.31 21.21 1.68
N ILE A 222 1.37 20.96 2.44
CA ILE A 222 1.53 21.41 3.82
C ILE A 222 2.62 22.48 3.84
N ILE A 223 2.23 23.74 4.01
CA ILE A 223 3.17 24.86 4.03
C ILE A 223 3.42 25.28 5.48
N VAL A 224 4.69 25.22 5.88
CA VAL A 224 5.11 25.67 7.21
C VAL A 224 5.51 27.14 7.11
N ASP A 225 4.61 28.01 7.58
CA ASP A 225 4.77 29.46 7.52
C ASP A 225 4.39 30.11 8.86
N GLY A 226 5.37 30.25 9.75
CA GLY A 226 5.14 30.78 11.11
C GLY A 226 4.74 32.26 11.15
N ALA A 227 4.94 33.01 10.06
CA ALA A 227 4.67 34.44 9.99
C ALA A 227 3.63 34.81 8.92
N LEU A 228 3.00 33.81 8.28
CA LEU A 228 2.00 33.99 7.23
C LEU A 228 2.47 34.93 6.10
N ARG A 229 3.69 34.72 5.60
CA ARG A 229 4.32 35.49 4.52
C ARG A 229 3.93 35.05 3.12
N VAL A 230 3.53 33.79 2.95
CA VAL A 230 3.20 33.23 1.63
C VAL A 230 1.97 33.95 1.06
N PRO A 231 2.06 34.53 -0.15
CA PRO A 231 0.93 35.26 -0.72
C PRO A 231 -0.20 34.31 -1.12
N PRO A 232 -1.48 34.75 -1.05
CA PRO A 232 -2.63 33.93 -1.51
C PRO A 232 -2.56 33.52 -2.98
N SER A 233 -1.73 34.19 -3.79
CA SER A 233 -1.52 33.89 -5.20
C SER A 233 -0.47 32.79 -5.46
N ALA A 234 0.19 32.27 -4.42
CA ALA A 234 1.23 31.24 -4.57
C ALA A 234 0.64 29.95 -5.16
N ARG A 235 1.37 29.32 -6.08
CA ARG A 235 0.90 28.12 -6.80
C ARG A 235 0.78 26.87 -5.93
N ALA A 236 1.41 26.90 -4.75
CA ALA A 236 1.35 25.82 -3.77
C ALA A 236 0.06 25.83 -2.93
N LEU A 237 -0.73 26.91 -2.99
CA LEU A 237 -2.00 27.03 -2.28
C LEU A 237 -3.17 26.46 -3.10
#